data_AF-A0A7X7E949-F1
#
_entry.id   AF-A0A7X7E949-F1
#
_cell.length_a   1.000
_cell.length_b   1.000
_cell.length_c   1.000
_cell.angle_alpha   90.00
_cell.angle_beta   90.00
_cell.angle_gamma   90.00
#
_symmetry.space_group_name_H-M   'P 1'
#
loop_
_entity.id
_entity.type
_entity.pdbx_description
1 polymer ?
#
loop_
_entity_poly.entity_id
_entity_poly.type
_entity_poly.pdbx_seq_one_letter_code
_entity_poly.pdbx_strand_id
1 'polypeptide(L)' 'RKRLHELPEDKDAEIICFCKISLRGYEAALVLEANGWKNVRVMEGGIMAWPYSRER' A
#
# COMPACT_ATOMS: atom_id res chain seq x y z
N ARG A 1 3.59 11.55 -9.08
CA ARG A 1 4.40 10.30 -9.08
C ARG A 1 5.92 10.58 -9.23
N LYS A 2 6.47 11.69 -8.71
CA LYS A 2 7.87 12.11 -8.99
C LYS A 2 8.94 11.37 -8.16
N ARG A 3 8.53 10.66 -7.11
CA ARG A 3 9.39 10.02 -6.10
C ARG A 3 9.36 8.49 -6.15
N LEU A 4 8.94 7.90 -7.27
CA LEU A 4 8.89 6.45 -7.42
C LEU A 4 10.28 5.79 -7.35
N HIS A 5 11.34 6.56 -7.61
CA HIS A 5 12.73 6.11 -7.52
C HIS A 5 13.23 5.96 -6.07
N GLU A 6 12.46 6.41 -5.07
CA GLU A 6 12.81 6.24 -3.65
C GLU A 6 12.27 4.93 -3.07
N LEU A 7 11.46 4.21 -3.84
CA LEU A 7 10.90 2.92 -3.47
C LEU A 7 11.87 1.79 -3.86
N PRO A 8 11.72 0.58 -3.29
CA PRO A 8 12.57 -0.56 -3.62
C PRO A 8 12.67 -0.77 -5.13
N GLU A 9 13.90 -0.90 -5.61
CA GLU A 9 14.18 -1.20 -7.03
C GLU A 9 13.67 -2.58 -7.41
N ASP A 10 13.76 -3.54 -6.48
CA ASP A 10 13.16 -4.86 -6.60
C ASP A 10 11.63 -4.76 -6.69
N LYS A 11 11.09 -5.15 -7.84
CA LYS A 11 9.65 -5.10 -8.14
C LYS A 11 8.85 -6.18 -7.43
N ASP A 12 9.50 -7.18 -6.85
CA ASP A 12 8.87 -8.25 -6.08
C ASP A 12 8.91 -8.00 -4.56
N ALA A 13 9.54 -6.90 -4.11
CA ALA A 13 9.53 -6.46 -2.73
C ALA A 13 8.10 -6.19 -2.21
N GLU A 14 7.80 -6.64 -0.98
CA GLU A 14 6.50 -6.40 -0.36
C GLU A 14 6.34 -4.90 -0.01
N ILE A 15 5.26 -4.29 -0.50
CA ILE A 15 4.89 -2.91 -0.16
C ILE A 15 3.47 -2.89 0.41
N ILE A 16 3.35 -2.54 1.70
CA ILE A 16 2.06 -2.36 2.37
C ILE A 16 1.64 -0.89 2.35
N CYS A 17 0.64 -0.57 1.54
CA CYS A 17 0.07 0.76 1.45
C CYS A 17 -1.02 0.95 2.53
N PHE A 18 -0.94 2.06 3.27
CA PHE A 18 -1.96 2.43 4.25
C PHE A 18 -2.16 3.95 4.31
N CYS A 19 -3.29 4.37 4.88
CA CYS A 19 -3.52 5.77 5.23
C CYS A 19 -4.45 5.83 6.46
N LYS A 20 -5.20 6.94 6.65
CA LYS A 20 -6.15 7.06 7.77
C LYS A 20 -7.27 6.00 7.71
N ILE A 21 -7.91 5.86 6.55
CA ILE A 21 -9.11 5.02 6.30
C ILE A 21 -9.03 4.30 4.94
N SER A 22 -7.84 3.86 4.55
CA SER A 22 -7.54 3.08 3.32
C SER A 22 -7.79 3.69 1.93
N LEU A 23 -8.55 4.79 1.77
CA LEU A 23 -8.80 5.38 0.44
C LEU A 23 -7.52 5.74 -0.32
N ARG A 24 -6.62 6.54 0.28
CA ARG A 24 -5.34 6.93 -0.33
C ARG A 24 -4.35 5.77 -0.42
N GLY A 25 -4.45 4.81 0.51
CA GLY A 25 -3.63 3.59 0.47
C GLY A 25 -3.96 2.75 -0.76
N TYR A 26 -5.24 2.65 -1.10
CA TYR A 26 -5.71 1.98 -2.31
C TYR A 26 -5.26 2.70 -3.58
N GLU A 27 -5.41 4.02 -3.66
CA GLU A 27 -4.89 4.80 -4.79
C GLU A 27 -3.37 4.64 -4.95
N ALA A 28 -2.62 4.64 -3.85
CA ALA A 28 -1.18 4.39 -3.87
C ALA A 28 -0.86 2.99 -4.40
N ALA A 29 -1.59 1.97 -3.96
CA ALA A 29 -1.40 0.60 -4.45
C ALA A 29 -1.58 0.50 -5.96
N LEU A 30 -2.67 1.08 -6.49
CA LEU A 30 -2.92 1.14 -7.94
C LEU A 30 -1.80 1.86 -8.70
N VAL A 31 -1.25 2.94 -8.13
CA VAL A 31 -0.12 3.65 -8.73
C VAL A 31 1.12 2.75 -8.79
N LEU A 32 1.41 1.98 -7.73
CA LEU A 32 2.57 1.10 -7.68
C LEU A 32 2.41 -0.10 -8.62
N GLU A 33 1.26 -0.75 -8.62
CA GLU A 33 0.95 -1.84 -9.55
C GLU A 33 1.09 -1.39 -11.01
N ALA A 34 0.54 -0.22 -11.35
CA ALA A 34 0.69 0.37 -12.68
C ALA A 34 2.15 0.73 -13.05
N ASN A 35 3.07 0.75 -12.08
CA ASN A 35 4.52 0.98 -12.28
C ASN A 35 5.36 -0.30 -12.04
N GLY A 36 4.71 -1.46 -12.06
CA GLY A 36 5.35 -2.77 -12.18
C GLY A 36 5.72 -3.45 -10.87
N TRP A 37 5.40 -2.87 -9.70
CA TRP A 37 5.54 -3.61 -8.44
C TRP A 37 4.46 -4.70 -8.37
N LYS A 38 4.87 -5.93 -8.04
CA LYS A 38 4.04 -7.12 -8.12
C LYS A 38 3.50 -7.60 -6.77
N ASN A 39 4.12 -7.17 -5.68
CA ASN A 39 3.76 -7.55 -4.31
C ASN A 39 3.28 -6.33 -3.50
N VAL A 40 2.21 -5.70 -3.97
CA VAL A 40 1.61 -4.54 -3.32
C VAL A 40 0.34 -4.97 -2.61
N ARG A 41 0.17 -4.55 -1.35
CA ARG A 41 -0.99 -4.89 -0.54
C ARG A 41 -1.51 -3.65 0.16
N VAL A 42 -2.81 -3.63 0.46
CA VAL A 42 -3.44 -2.53 1.21
C VAL A 42 -3.78 -3.00 2.61
N MET A 43 -3.44 -2.19 3.60
CA MET A 43 -3.91 -2.37 4.98
C MET A 43 -5.32 -1.80 5.09
N GLU A 44 -6.32 -2.68 5.08
CA GLU A 44 -7.74 -2.31 5.15
C GLU A 44 -8.09 -1.60 6.47
N GLY A 45 -9.00 -0.63 6.40
CA GLY A 45 -9.37 0.26 7.51
C GLY A 45 -8.29 1.28 7.95
N GLY A 46 -7.05 1.15 7.47
CA GLY A 46 -5.98 2.09 7.74
C GLY A 46 -5.58 2.12 9.22
N ILE A 47 -4.91 3.20 9.63
CA ILE A 47 -4.46 3.33 11.02
C ILE A 47 -5.63 3.38 12.03
N MET A 48 -6.83 3.77 11.57
CA MET A 48 -8.01 3.79 12.43
C MET A 48 -8.49 2.38 12.79
N ALA A 49 -8.30 1.40 11.91
CA ALA A 49 -8.68 0.00 12.18
C ALA A 49 -7.58 -0.80 12.89
N TRP A 50 -6.31 -0.36 12.79
CA TRP A 50 -5.16 -1.05 13.36
C TRP A 50 -5.28 -1.46 14.85
N PRO A 51 -5.87 -0.65 15.76
CA PRO A 51 -5.99 -1.02 17.17
C PRO A 51 -6.99 -2.15 17.44
N TYR A 52 -7.86 -2.46 16.48
CA TYR A 52 -8.91 -3.45 16.63
C TYR A 52 -8.47 -4.80 16.04
N SER A 53 -8.97 -5.88 16.62
CA SER A 53 -8.73 -7.23 16.07
C SER A 53 -9.32 -7.34 14.67
N ARG A 54 -8.62 -8.07 13.80
CA ARG A 54 -9.17 -8.44 12.48
C ARG A 54 -10.42 -9.30 12.66
N GLU A 55 -11.40 -9.08 11.79
CA GLU A 55 -12.52 -10.00 11.64
C GLU A 55 -12.01 -11.35 11.11
N ARG A 56 -12.61 -12.45 11.58
CA ARG A 56 -12.17 -13.83 11.28
C ARG A 56 -12.68 -14.31 9.93
#